data_AF-A0A3M0YGC9-F1
#
_entry.id   AF-A0A3M0YGC9-F1
#
_cell.length_a   1.000
_cell.length_b   1.000
_cell.length_c   1.000
_cell.angle_alpha   90.00
_cell.angle_beta   90.00
_cell.angle_gamma   90.00
#
_symmetry.space_group_name_H-M   'P 1'
#
loop_
_entity.id
_entity.type
_entity.pdbx_description
1 polymer ?
#
loop_
_entity_poly.entity_id
_entity_poly.type
_entity_poly.pdbx_seq_one_letter_code
_entity_poly.pdbx_strand_id
1 'polypeptide(L)'
;HTLEAIYPELQPFLRPEARAVIEDKGLYVWYDEPKEYGTALMDDGACVFLTFDERGIAQCGIEQAWKAGAVDYRKPISCHLYPVRVSKNEDVDFEALNYDRWDICSEACRAGASEKVRLYRFVREALIRKYGTEWYEELEAAAAYLEYE
;
A
#
# COMPACT_ATOMS: atom_id res chain seq x y z
N HIS A 1 -2.25 -16.58 7.80
CA HIS A 1 -3.67 -16.97 7.94
C HIS A 1 -4.69 -15.90 7.54
N THR A 2 -4.44 -14.59 7.70
CA THR A 2 -5.44 -13.55 7.35
C THR A 2 -5.91 -13.59 5.89
N LEU A 3 -4.99 -13.67 4.92
CA LEU A 3 -5.35 -13.69 3.49
C LEU A 3 -6.14 -14.95 3.12
N GLU A 4 -5.80 -16.10 3.69
CA GLU A 4 -6.51 -17.37 3.48
C GLU A 4 -7.94 -17.29 4.01
N ALA A 5 -8.13 -16.67 5.18
CA ALA A 5 -9.43 -16.55 5.81
C ALA A 5 -10.40 -15.66 5.01
N ILE A 6 -9.90 -14.57 4.42
CA ILE A 6 -10.74 -13.63 3.65
C ILE A 6 -10.90 -14.02 2.18
N TYR A 7 -10.09 -14.95 1.66
CA TYR A 7 -10.06 -15.26 0.24
C TYR A 7 -11.42 -15.67 -0.35
N PRO A 8 -12.26 -16.50 0.31
CA PRO A 8 -13.58 -16.86 -0.21
C PRO A 8 -14.46 -15.65 -0.56
N GLU A 9 -14.44 -14.62 0.29
CA GLU A 9 -15.23 -13.39 0.11
C GLU A 9 -14.51 -12.35 -0.76
N LEU A 10 -13.19 -12.43 -0.84
CA LEU A 10 -12.35 -11.57 -1.67
C LEU A 10 -12.40 -11.93 -3.16
N GLN A 11 -12.56 -13.21 -3.51
CA GLN A 11 -12.51 -13.73 -4.88
C GLN A 11 -13.34 -12.92 -5.92
N PRO A 12 -14.58 -12.48 -5.63
CA PRO A 12 -15.38 -11.69 -6.57
C PRO A 12 -14.78 -10.33 -6.93
N PHE A 13 -13.86 -9.81 -6.12
CA PHE A 13 -13.19 -8.52 -6.33
C PHE A 13 -11.88 -8.67 -7.13
N LEU A 14 -11.50 -9.89 -7.51
CA LEU A 14 -10.26 -10.19 -8.22
C LEU A 14 -10.50 -10.48 -9.69
N ARG A 15 -9.50 -10.15 -10.51
CA ARG A 15 -9.51 -10.47 -11.95
C ARG A 15 -9.50 -12.00 -12.15
N PRO A 16 -10.19 -12.53 -13.18
CA PRO A 16 -10.17 -13.96 -13.49
C PRO A 16 -8.75 -14.54 -13.63
N GLU A 17 -7.85 -13.82 -14.29
CA GLU A 17 -6.46 -14.22 -14.51
C GLU A 17 -5.70 -14.29 -13.19
N ALA A 18 -5.98 -13.36 -12.26
CA ALA A 18 -5.36 -13.37 -10.94
C ALA A 18 -5.81 -14.55 -10.09
N ARG A 19 -7.07 -14.96 -10.20
CA ARG A 19 -7.58 -16.17 -9.52
C ARG A 19 -6.88 -17.43 -10.00
N ALA A 20 -6.63 -17.56 -11.31
CA ALA A 20 -5.87 -18.67 -11.86
C ALA A 20 -4.41 -18.71 -11.33
N VAL A 21 -3.74 -17.56 -11.22
CA VAL A 21 -2.40 -17.47 -10.63
C VAL A 21 -2.42 -17.81 -9.14
N ILE A 22 -3.45 -17.40 -8.41
CA ILE A 22 -3.60 -17.75 -6.98
C ILE A 22 -3.83 -19.25 -6.79
N GLU A 23 -4.58 -19.90 -7.68
CA GLU A 23 -4.78 -21.35 -7.64
C GLU A 23 -3.47 -22.14 -7.88
N ASP A 24 -2.61 -21.63 -8.75
CA ASP A 24 -1.32 -22.25 -9.08
C ASP A 24 -0.22 -21.96 -8.03
N LYS A 25 -0.04 -20.69 -7.68
CA LYS A 25 1.10 -20.20 -6.86
C LYS A 25 0.73 -19.89 -5.41
N GLY A 26 -0.56 -19.75 -5.11
CA GLY A 26 -1.05 -19.27 -3.82
C GLY A 26 -1.24 -17.75 -3.74
N LEU A 27 -1.74 -17.28 -2.59
CA LEU A 27 -2.01 -15.86 -2.31
C LEU A 27 -0.73 -15.03 -2.08
N TYR A 28 0.31 -15.70 -1.62
CA TYR A 28 1.60 -15.14 -1.26
C TYR A 28 2.68 -16.20 -1.46
N VAL A 29 3.89 -15.75 -1.78
CA VAL A 29 5.05 -16.61 -2.06
C VAL A 29 6.26 -16.11 -1.29
N TRP A 30 7.19 -17.02 -0.99
CA TRP A 30 8.48 -16.67 -0.39
C TRP A 30 9.41 -16.13 -1.48
N TYR A 31 10.04 -14.99 -1.23
CA TYR A 31 11.08 -14.42 -2.08
C TYR A 31 12.44 -14.64 -1.43
N ASP A 32 13.35 -15.34 -2.13
CA ASP A 32 14.71 -15.60 -1.63
C ASP A 32 15.52 -14.31 -1.43
N GLU A 33 15.21 -13.28 -2.22
CA GLU A 33 15.66 -11.91 -2.05
C GLU A 33 14.39 -11.04 -2.12
N PRO A 34 13.94 -10.43 -1.01
CA PRO A 34 14.70 -10.05 0.18
C PRO A 34 14.61 -11.02 1.39
N LYS A 35 14.28 -12.31 1.21
CA LYS A 35 13.99 -13.28 2.29
C LYS A 35 12.73 -12.95 3.08
N GLU A 36 11.66 -12.64 2.35
CA GLU A 36 10.37 -12.35 2.95
C GLU A 36 9.21 -12.92 2.14
N TYR A 37 8.05 -13.06 2.77
CA TYR A 37 6.81 -13.34 2.05
C TYR A 37 6.29 -12.06 1.38
N GLY A 38 6.03 -12.15 0.08
CA GLY A 38 5.33 -11.13 -0.67
C GLY A 38 4.10 -11.70 -1.34
N THR A 39 3.25 -10.82 -1.89
CA THR A 39 2.11 -11.28 -2.69
C THR A 39 2.60 -12.04 -3.91
N ALA A 40 1.85 -13.06 -4.34
CA ALA A 40 2.09 -13.65 -5.65
C ALA A 40 1.96 -12.57 -6.74
N LEU A 41 2.74 -12.73 -7.80
CA LEU A 41 2.75 -11.82 -8.94
C LEU A 41 2.21 -12.52 -10.19
N MET A 42 1.47 -11.74 -10.97
CA MET A 42 1.10 -12.01 -12.34
C MET A 42 2.35 -11.99 -13.23
N ASP A 43 2.24 -12.52 -14.46
CA ASP A 43 3.36 -12.60 -15.40
C ASP A 43 3.91 -11.23 -15.82
N ASP A 44 3.09 -10.19 -15.75
CA ASP A 44 3.46 -8.79 -16.00
C ASP A 44 4.08 -8.10 -14.76
N GLY A 45 4.26 -8.82 -13.66
CA GLY A 45 4.78 -8.30 -12.39
C GLY A 45 3.72 -7.61 -11.53
N ALA A 46 2.46 -7.55 -11.94
CA ALA A 46 1.39 -7.01 -11.11
C ALA A 46 1.10 -7.91 -9.91
N CYS A 47 0.79 -7.31 -8.76
CA CYS A 47 0.24 -8.04 -7.61
C CYS A 47 -1.05 -8.78 -8.02
N VAL A 48 -1.25 -10.03 -7.56
CA VAL A 48 -2.50 -10.77 -7.79
C VAL A 48 -3.74 -10.07 -7.22
N PHE A 49 -3.58 -9.13 -6.28
CA PHE A 49 -4.67 -8.32 -5.76
C PHE A 49 -4.88 -7.00 -6.52
N LEU A 50 -4.11 -6.74 -7.59
CA LEU A 50 -4.28 -5.57 -8.45
C LEU A 50 -5.51 -5.76 -9.36
N THR A 51 -6.37 -4.77 -9.35
CA THR A 51 -7.56 -4.67 -10.20
C THR A 51 -7.66 -3.26 -10.78
N PHE A 52 -8.65 -3.01 -11.62
CA PHE A 52 -8.88 -1.71 -12.24
C PHE A 52 -10.35 -1.34 -12.12
N ASP A 53 -10.64 -0.07 -11.93
CA ASP A 53 -12.00 0.44 -12.04
C ASP A 53 -12.42 0.65 -13.51
N GLU A 54 -13.66 1.07 -13.72
CA GLU A 54 -14.24 1.34 -15.05
C GLU A 54 -13.46 2.40 -15.85
N ARG A 55 -12.65 3.23 -15.18
CA ARG A 55 -11.83 4.27 -15.80
C ARG A 55 -10.40 3.80 -16.08
N GLY A 56 -10.09 2.54 -15.78
CA GLY A 56 -8.75 1.97 -15.91
C GLY A 56 -7.79 2.41 -14.80
N ILE A 57 -8.29 2.97 -13.69
CA ILE A 57 -7.43 3.35 -12.56
C ILE A 57 -7.14 2.12 -11.72
N ALA A 58 -5.86 1.88 -11.44
CA ALA A 58 -5.40 0.78 -10.61
C ALA A 58 -5.97 0.86 -9.19
N GLN A 59 -6.54 -0.25 -8.71
CA GLN A 59 -7.07 -0.42 -7.37
C GLN A 59 -6.61 -1.74 -6.76
N CYS A 60 -6.79 -1.89 -5.45
CA CYS A 60 -6.49 -3.13 -4.74
C CYS A 60 -7.82 -3.85 -4.43
N GLY A 61 -7.97 -5.09 -4.86
CA GLY A 61 -9.18 -5.89 -4.61
C GLY A 61 -9.47 -6.08 -3.12
N ILE A 62 -8.44 -6.19 -2.27
CA ILE A 62 -8.62 -6.27 -0.80
C ILE A 62 -9.26 -4.99 -0.26
N GLU A 63 -8.82 -3.82 -0.75
CA GLU A 63 -9.40 -2.54 -0.34
C GLU A 63 -10.83 -2.38 -0.83
N GLN A 64 -11.12 -2.84 -2.06
CA GLN A 64 -12.48 -2.81 -2.60
C GLN A 64 -13.41 -3.72 -1.79
N ALA A 65 -12.99 -4.95 -1.48
CA ALA A 65 -13.75 -5.89 -0.67
C ALA A 65 -14.04 -5.32 0.72
N TRP A 66 -13.03 -4.70 1.36
CA TRP A 66 -13.20 -4.05 2.66
C TRP A 66 -14.17 -2.86 2.58
N LYS A 67 -14.03 -1.99 1.56
CA LYS A 67 -14.95 -0.85 1.34
C LYS A 67 -16.39 -1.30 1.07
N ALA A 68 -16.57 -2.47 0.48
CA ALA A 68 -17.87 -3.09 0.25
C ALA A 68 -18.44 -3.83 1.48
N GLY A 69 -17.68 -3.91 2.58
CA GLY A 69 -18.07 -4.67 3.77
C GLY A 69 -18.04 -6.20 3.58
N ALA A 70 -17.40 -6.68 2.51
CA ALA A 70 -17.27 -8.11 2.22
C ALA A 70 -16.13 -8.77 2.99
N VAL A 71 -15.18 -8.00 3.54
CA VAL A 71 -14.12 -8.54 4.41
C VAL A 71 -13.82 -7.53 5.51
N ASP A 72 -13.52 -8.01 6.71
CA ASP A 72 -13.11 -7.15 7.84
C ASP A 72 -11.63 -6.74 7.78
N TYR A 73 -10.92 -7.17 6.74
CA TYR A 73 -9.51 -6.88 6.55
C TYR A 73 -9.28 -5.83 5.47
N ARG A 74 -8.86 -4.64 5.91
CA ARG A 74 -8.34 -3.60 5.01
C ARG A 74 -6.94 -3.97 4.53
N LYS A 75 -6.54 -3.47 3.33
CA LYS A 75 -5.21 -3.71 2.74
C LYS A 75 -4.07 -3.57 3.76
N PRO A 76 -2.95 -4.31 3.60
CA PRO A 76 -1.80 -4.22 4.50
C PRO A 76 -1.30 -2.78 4.66
N ILE A 77 -0.84 -2.43 5.86
CA ILE A 77 -0.39 -1.06 6.16
C ILE A 77 0.79 -0.64 5.28
N SER A 78 1.69 -1.57 4.93
CA SER A 78 2.80 -1.35 4.02
C SER A 78 2.34 -0.94 2.62
N CYS A 79 1.29 -1.59 2.09
CA CYS A 79 0.69 -1.22 0.81
C CYS A 79 -0.06 0.11 0.89
N HIS A 80 -0.68 0.42 2.04
CA HIS A 80 -1.41 1.68 2.22
C HIS A 80 -0.48 2.89 2.34
N LEU A 81 0.69 2.71 2.94
CA LEU A 81 1.70 3.75 3.09
C LEU A 81 2.46 4.05 1.79
N TYR A 82 2.42 3.17 0.79
CA TYR A 82 3.18 3.36 -0.44
C TYR A 82 2.83 4.69 -1.13
N PRO A 83 3.82 5.52 -1.51
CA PRO A 83 5.24 5.21 -1.68
C PRO A 83 6.15 5.47 -0.45
N VAL A 84 5.60 5.63 0.74
CA VAL A 84 6.38 5.67 1.99
C VAL A 84 6.62 4.24 2.49
N ARG A 85 7.89 3.87 2.65
CA ARG A 85 8.37 2.61 3.22
C ARG A 85 8.84 2.83 4.64
N VAL A 86 8.65 1.83 5.51
CA VAL A 86 9.12 1.90 6.89
C VAL A 86 10.25 0.90 7.09
N SER A 87 11.41 1.39 7.52
CA SER A 87 12.54 0.57 7.95
C SER A 87 12.62 0.63 9.46
N LYS A 88 12.75 -0.52 10.12
CA LYS A 88 12.85 -0.60 11.59
C LYS A 88 14.29 -0.88 12.00
N ASN A 89 14.73 -0.19 13.05
CA ASN A 89 15.91 -0.58 13.81
C ASN A 89 15.43 -1.03 15.19
N GLU A 90 15.38 -2.35 15.39
CA GLU A 90 14.88 -2.95 16.63
C GLU A 90 15.81 -2.72 17.83
N ASP A 91 17.10 -2.49 17.59
CA ASP A 91 18.09 -2.28 18.66
C ASP A 91 17.85 -0.97 19.43
N VAL A 92 17.24 0.03 18.77
CA VAL A 92 16.99 1.37 19.32
C VAL A 92 15.52 1.78 19.26
N ASP A 93 14.61 0.84 19.00
CA ASP A 93 13.16 1.06 18.85
C ASP A 93 12.84 2.27 17.95
N PHE A 94 13.44 2.30 16.76
CA PHE A 94 13.33 3.42 15.82
C PHE A 94 12.74 2.98 14.48
N GLU A 95 11.79 3.77 13.96
CA GLU A 95 11.24 3.60 12.62
C GLU A 95 11.64 4.78 11.71
N ALA A 96 12.31 4.47 10.60
CA ALA A 96 12.59 5.42 9.53
C ALA A 96 11.50 5.35 8.45
N LEU A 97 10.89 6.50 8.15
CA LEU A 97 9.94 6.64 7.04
C LEU A 97 10.67 7.16 5.80
N ASN A 98 10.80 6.30 4.80
CA ASN A 98 11.58 6.53 3.60
C ASN A 98 10.67 6.66 2.38
N TYR A 99 10.87 7.69 1.56
CA TYR A 99 10.18 7.78 0.27
C TYR A 99 10.87 6.88 -0.76
N ASP A 100 10.13 5.88 -1.26
CA ASP A 100 10.59 4.95 -2.29
C ASP A 100 10.55 5.62 -3.67
N ARG A 101 11.73 5.83 -4.26
CA ARG A 101 11.92 6.61 -5.49
C ARG A 101 12.37 5.73 -6.64
N TRP A 102 11.56 5.71 -7.69
CA TRP A 102 11.80 4.99 -8.94
C TRP A 102 11.07 5.64 -10.11
N ASP A 103 11.44 5.27 -11.33
CA ASP A 103 11.07 5.99 -12.56
C ASP A 103 9.56 6.08 -12.82
N ILE A 104 8.80 5.08 -12.38
CA ILE A 104 7.35 5.04 -12.58
C ILE A 104 6.60 6.08 -11.73
N CYS A 105 7.24 6.65 -10.69
CA CYS A 105 6.66 7.71 -9.89
C CYS A 105 6.71 9.08 -10.56
N SER A 106 7.46 9.24 -11.67
CA SER A 106 7.71 10.55 -12.28
C SER A 106 6.43 11.31 -12.66
N GLU A 107 5.44 10.63 -13.26
CA GLU A 107 4.15 11.26 -13.61
C GLU A 107 3.34 11.66 -12.36
N ALA A 108 3.31 10.79 -11.34
CA ALA A 108 2.65 11.09 -10.08
C ALA A 108 3.32 12.28 -9.35
N CYS A 109 4.65 12.38 -9.42
CA CYS A 109 5.40 13.53 -8.88
C CYS A 109 5.08 14.82 -9.64
N ARG A 110 4.96 14.79 -10.97
CA ARG A 110 4.57 15.97 -11.76
C ARG A 110 3.17 16.44 -11.39
N ALA A 111 2.22 15.52 -11.31
CA ALA A 111 0.84 15.83 -10.89
C ALA A 111 0.79 16.39 -9.45
N GLY A 112 1.49 15.75 -8.51
CA GLY A 112 1.58 16.22 -7.12
C GLY A 112 2.23 17.60 -7.00
N ALA A 113 3.26 17.88 -7.81
CA ALA A 113 3.89 19.20 -7.87
C ALA A 113 2.93 20.28 -8.41
N SER A 114 2.14 19.98 -9.44
CA SER A 114 1.14 20.92 -9.95
C SER A 114 0.02 21.20 -8.94
N GLU A 115 -0.38 20.17 -8.18
CA GLU A 115 -1.42 20.25 -7.15
C GLU A 115 -0.87 20.77 -5.80
N LYS A 116 0.45 20.98 -5.70
CA LYS A 116 1.17 21.33 -4.45
C LYS A 116 0.88 20.37 -3.29
N VAL A 117 0.67 19.10 -3.60
CA VAL A 117 0.40 18.06 -2.58
C VAL A 117 1.71 17.52 -2.04
N ARG A 118 1.93 17.70 -0.74
CA ARG A 118 3.07 17.10 -0.01
C ARG A 118 2.85 15.60 0.14
N LEU A 119 3.92 14.80 0.06
CA LEU A 119 3.83 13.34 0.13
C LEU A 119 3.16 12.85 1.42
N TYR A 120 3.54 13.40 2.57
CA TYR A 120 2.97 12.99 3.85
C TYR A 120 1.46 13.30 3.98
N ARG A 121 0.97 14.33 3.24
CA ARG A 121 -0.47 14.60 3.11
C ARG A 121 -1.17 13.61 2.19
N PHE A 122 -0.52 13.18 1.12
CA PHE A 122 -1.05 12.16 0.20
C PHE A 122 -1.31 10.83 0.92
N VAL A 123 -0.40 10.41 1.81
CA VAL A 123 -0.55 9.19 2.63
C VAL A 123 -1.14 9.44 4.03
N ARG A 124 -1.82 10.58 4.25
CA ARG A 124 -2.36 10.98 5.57
C ARG A 124 -3.16 9.86 6.25
N GLU A 125 -4.09 9.26 5.52
CA GLU A 125 -4.94 8.21 6.08
C GLU A 125 -4.13 6.99 6.53
N ALA A 126 -3.11 6.61 5.77
CA ALA A 126 -2.23 5.51 6.11
C ALA A 126 -1.34 5.83 7.32
N LEU A 127 -0.82 7.06 7.41
CA LEU A 127 -0.03 7.53 8.55
C LEU A 127 -0.87 7.57 9.83
N ILE A 128 -2.07 8.14 9.78
CA ILE A 128 -2.99 8.16 10.93
C ILE A 128 -3.38 6.75 11.34
N ARG A 129 -3.66 5.85 10.39
CA ARG A 129 -3.98 4.45 10.68
C ARG A 129 -2.83 3.74 11.41
N LYS A 130 -1.57 4.06 11.10
CA LYS A 130 -0.40 3.41 11.69
C LYS A 130 0.03 4.05 13.01
N TYR A 131 0.13 5.38 13.06
CA TYR A 131 0.78 6.11 14.13
C TYR A 131 -0.20 6.94 14.99
N GLY A 132 -1.46 7.04 14.59
CA GLY A 132 -2.48 7.82 15.28
C GLY A 132 -2.58 9.27 14.81
N THR A 133 -3.67 9.92 15.21
CA THR A 133 -3.97 11.30 14.82
C THR A 133 -2.98 12.29 15.44
N GLU A 134 -2.66 12.13 16.74
CA GLU A 134 -1.74 13.02 17.46
C GLU A 134 -0.35 13.07 16.80
N TRP A 135 0.20 11.91 16.45
CA TRP A 135 1.47 11.82 15.73
C TRP A 135 1.43 12.53 14.37
N TYR A 136 0.33 12.41 13.64
CA TYR A 136 0.19 13.08 12.34
C TYR A 136 0.10 14.61 12.49
N GLU A 137 -0.56 15.09 13.55
CA GLU A 137 -0.64 16.51 13.85
C GLU A 137 0.73 17.10 14.21
N GLU A 138 1.56 16.37 14.96
CA GLU A 138 2.96 16.74 15.22
C GLU A 138 3.78 16.84 13.92
N LEU A 139 3.59 15.89 13.00
CA LEU A 139 4.23 15.92 11.68
C LEU A 139 3.81 17.15 10.85
N GLU A 140 2.51 17.47 10.80
CA GLU A 140 2.01 18.68 10.13
C GLU A 140 2.59 19.96 10.77
N ALA A 141 2.65 20.02 12.09
CA ALA A 141 3.21 21.17 12.80
C ALA A 141 4.70 21.35 12.51
N ALA A 142 5.48 20.26 12.52
CA ALA A 142 6.90 20.28 12.17
C ALA A 142 7.12 20.70 10.71
N ALA A 143 6.32 20.16 9.78
CA ALA A 143 6.39 20.53 8.37
C ALA A 143 6.04 22.01 8.15
N ALA A 144 5.01 22.53 8.83
CA ALA A 144 4.66 23.94 8.78
C ALA A 144 5.78 24.83 9.30
N TYR A 145 6.40 24.48 10.44
CA TYR A 145 7.55 25.21 11.00
C TYR A 145 8.70 25.32 10.00
N LEU A 146 9.04 24.21 9.31
CA LEU A 146 10.09 24.18 8.30
C LEU A 146 9.77 24.97 7.01
N GLU A 147 8.50 25.29 6.75
CA GLU A 147 8.10 26.14 5.63
C GLU A 147 8.20 27.65 5.96
N TYR A 148 8.25 28.01 7.25
CA TYR A 148 8.40 29.40 7.70
C TYR A 148 9.87 29.87 7.82
N GLU A 149 10.82 28.93 7.92
CA GLU A 149 12.27 29.21 7.88
C GLU A 149 12.81 29.33 6.44
#